data_AF-A0A536YWE9-F1
#
_entry.id   AF-A0A536YWE9-F1
#
_cell.length_a   1.000
_cell.length_b   1.000
_cell.length_c   1.000
_cell.angle_alpha   90.00
_cell.angle_beta   90.00
_cell.angle_gamma   90.00
#
_symmetry.space_group_name_H-M   'P 1'
#
loop_
_entity.id
_entity.type
_entity.pdbx_description
1 polymer ?
#
loop_
_entity_poly.entity_id
_entity_poly.type
_entity_poly.pdbx_seq_one_letter_code
_entity_poly.pdbx_strand_id
1 'polypeptide(L)' 'MAIGCTTFAARTSADYESGQTSNAQFVKDSAACTKQSEADQKRLGSGEHDPTHSTFNRMYDACMRASGYRRKPEDAK' A
#
# COMPACT_ATOMS: atom_id res chain seq x y z
N MET A 1 2.94 16.99 -23.71
CA MET A 1 2.30 16.47 -22.49
C MET A 1 2.37 14.96 -22.55
N ALA A 2 3.32 14.34 -21.84
CA ALA A 2 3.30 12.90 -21.67
C ALA A 2 2.13 12.59 -20.74
N ILE A 3 1.04 12.06 -21.29
CA ILE A 3 0.02 11.37 -20.50
C ILE A 3 0.71 10.09 -20.04
N GLY A 4 1.47 10.19 -18.95
CA GLY A 4 1.99 9.02 -18.29
C GLY A 4 0.79 8.16 -17.91
N CYS A 5 0.78 6.90 -18.32
CA CYS A 5 -0.05 5.91 -17.67
C CYS A 5 0.34 5.92 -16.19
N THR A 6 -0.32 6.74 -15.37
CA THR A 6 -0.38 6.53 -13.93
C THR A 6 -1.30 5.34 -13.72
N THR A 7 -0.82 4.15 -14.09
CA THR A 7 -1.30 2.91 -13.51
C THR A 7 -0.99 3.07 -12.03
N PHE A 8 -2.00 3.42 -11.22
CA PHE A 8 -1.85 3.53 -9.78
C PHE A 8 -1.59 2.12 -9.26
N ALA A 9 -0.31 1.76 -9.21
CA ALA A 9 0.14 0.47 -8.75
C ALA A 9 -0.30 0.25 -7.30
N ALA A 10 -0.53 -1.02 -6.94
CA ALA A 10 -0.74 -1.41 -5.57
C ALA A 10 0.46 -0.97 -4.71
N ARG A 11 0.18 -0.31 -3.59
CA ARG A 11 1.20 0.13 -2.62
C ARG A 11 1.93 -1.07 -2.04
N THR A 12 3.21 -0.90 -1.79
CA THR A 12 4.07 -1.95 -1.24
C THR A 12 4.90 -1.43 -0.09
N SER A 13 5.65 -2.31 0.57
CA SER A 13 6.59 -1.92 1.61
C SER A 13 7.65 -0.93 1.12
N ALA A 14 7.93 -0.88 -0.17
CA ALA A 14 8.89 0.06 -0.74
C ALA A 14 8.45 1.53 -0.52
N ASP A 15 7.15 1.79 -0.45
CA ASP A 15 6.55 3.11 -0.21
C ASP A 15 6.68 3.59 1.25
N TYR A 16 7.15 2.74 2.17
CA TYR A 16 7.16 3.02 3.60
C TYR A 16 8.57 2.96 4.18
N GLU A 17 8.77 3.75 5.23
CA GLU A 17 9.97 3.69 6.06
C GLU A 17 9.78 2.66 7.16
N SER A 18 10.70 1.71 7.25
CA SER A 18 10.75 0.74 8.36
C SER A 18 11.14 1.41 9.69
N GLY A 19 11.73 2.60 9.65
CA GLY A 19 12.20 3.33 10.82
C GLY A 19 13.19 2.50 11.63
N GLN A 20 12.85 2.26 12.90
CA GLN A 20 13.67 1.46 13.83
C GLN A 20 13.31 -0.05 13.82
N THR A 21 12.28 -0.46 13.07
CA THR A 21 11.90 -1.87 12.99
C THR A 21 12.86 -2.67 12.11
N SER A 22 13.23 -3.86 12.56
CA SER A 22 14.01 -4.81 11.77
C SER A 22 13.34 -5.09 10.42
N ASN A 23 14.12 -5.10 9.34
CA ASN A 23 13.62 -5.32 7.98
C ASN A 23 12.80 -6.62 7.87
N ALA A 24 13.19 -7.68 8.58
CA ALA A 24 12.46 -8.94 8.60
C ALA A 24 11.05 -8.81 9.21
N GLN A 25 10.89 -7.97 10.23
CA GLN A 25 9.59 -7.69 10.85
C GLN A 25 8.75 -6.77 9.96
N PHE A 26 9.37 -5.74 9.39
CA PHE A 26 8.74 -4.83 8.43
C PHE A 26 8.16 -5.56 7.21
N VAL A 27 8.92 -6.50 6.63
CA VAL A 27 8.44 -7.32 5.50
C VAL A 27 7.28 -8.21 5.91
N LYS A 28 7.30 -8.79 7.13
CA LYS A 28 6.18 -9.59 7.65
C LYS A 28 4.93 -8.75 7.86
N ASP A 29 5.06 -7.58 8.49
CA ASP A 29 3.93 -6.68 8.72
C ASP A 29 3.35 -6.18 7.40
N SER A 30 4.20 -5.78 6.46
CA SER A 30 3.78 -5.45 5.10
C SER A 30 3.01 -6.61 4.45
N ALA A 31 3.53 -7.84 4.50
CA ALA A 31 2.86 -8.98 3.89
C ALA A 31 1.49 -9.28 4.54
N ALA A 32 1.38 -9.08 5.86
CA ALA A 32 0.11 -9.18 6.57
C ALA A 32 -0.87 -8.08 6.12
N CYS A 33 -0.40 -6.83 6.04
CA CYS A 33 -1.19 -5.71 5.55
C CYS A 33 -1.63 -5.89 4.10
N THR A 34 -0.78 -6.44 3.23
CA THR A 34 -1.13 -6.79 1.84
C THR A 34 -2.30 -7.77 1.81
N LYS A 35 -2.18 -8.91 2.51
CA LYS A 35 -3.24 -9.94 2.53
C LYS A 35 -4.56 -9.40 3.07
N GLN A 36 -4.51 -8.59 4.12
CA GLN A 36 -5.71 -7.97 4.68
C GLN A 36 -6.35 -7.01 3.66
N SER A 37 -5.53 -6.17 3.01
CA SER A 37 -6.00 -5.21 2.02
C SER A 37 -6.56 -5.89 0.76
N GLU A 38 -6.00 -7.02 0.32
CA GLU A 38 -6.56 -7.84 -0.74
C GLU A 38 -7.91 -8.44 -0.34
N ALA A 39 -8.03 -8.94 0.89
CA ALA A 39 -9.28 -9.47 1.41
C ALA A 39 -10.36 -8.40 1.53
N ASP A 40 -10.00 -7.21 2.02
CA ASP A 40 -10.89 -6.04 2.12
C ASP A 40 -11.27 -5.50 0.74
N GLN A 41 -10.34 -5.41 -0.21
CA GLN A 41 -10.63 -5.05 -1.60
C GLN A 41 -11.65 -6.03 -2.22
N LYS A 42 -11.44 -7.33 -2.02
CA LYS A 42 -12.33 -8.38 -2.52
C LYS A 42 -13.70 -8.35 -1.85
N ARG A 43 -13.76 -8.04 -0.55
CA ARG A 43 -15.00 -8.01 0.25
C ARG A 43 -15.82 -6.73 0.04
N LEU A 44 -15.16 -5.58 -0.07
CA LEU A 44 -15.79 -4.27 -0.19
C LEU A 44 -16.16 -3.90 -1.62
N GLY A 45 -15.82 -4.75 -2.60
CA GLY A 45 -16.47 -4.70 -3.91
C GLY A 45 -16.03 -3.53 -4.79
N SER A 46 -14.82 -3.01 -4.62
CA SER A 46 -14.12 -2.37 -5.74
C SER A 46 -13.69 -3.49 -6.69
N GLY A 47 -14.65 -4.00 -7.46
CA GLY A 47 -14.53 -5.16 -8.33
C GLY A 47 -13.47 -4.98 -9.42
N GLU A 48 -13.57 -5.80 -10.47
CA GLU A 48 -12.74 -5.88 -11.69
C GLU A 48 -12.46 -4.54 -12.43
N HIS A 49 -12.94 -3.41 -11.89
CA HIS A 49 -12.95 -2.07 -12.44
C HIS A 49 -12.34 -0.98 -11.54
N ASP A 50 -11.58 -1.32 -10.49
CA ASP A 50 -10.71 -0.36 -9.80
C ASP A 50 -9.27 -0.48 -10.32
N PRO A 51 -8.94 0.14 -11.49
CA PRO A 51 -7.59 0.10 -12.06
C PRO A 51 -6.58 0.84 -11.18
N THR A 52 -7.02 1.42 -10.06
CA THR A 52 -6.20 2.26 -9.19
C THR A 52 -5.81 1.61 -7.87
N HIS A 53 -6.26 0.37 -7.62
CA HIS A 53 -6.10 -0.31 -6.35
C HIS A 53 -6.50 0.60 -5.16
N SER A 54 -7.49 1.49 -5.33
CA SER A 54 -7.78 2.58 -4.38
C SER A 54 -8.14 2.05 -3.00
N THR A 55 -9.04 1.06 -2.95
CA THR A 55 -9.43 0.38 -1.70
C THR A 55 -8.26 -0.36 -1.09
N PHE A 56 -7.51 -1.11 -1.89
CA PHE A 56 -6.29 -1.80 -1.42
C PHE A 56 -5.30 -0.79 -0.82
N ASN A 57 -5.01 0.30 -1.53
CA ASN A 57 -4.05 1.32 -1.14
C ASN A 57 -4.46 2.05 0.15
N ARG A 58 -5.75 2.30 0.34
CA ARG A 58 -6.29 2.86 1.60
C ARG A 58 -6.14 1.89 2.76
N MET A 59 -6.51 0.63 2.57
CA MET A 59 -6.42 -0.37 3.65
C MET A 59 -4.97 -0.69 4.00
N TYR A 60 -4.12 -0.77 2.99
CA TYR A 60 -2.69 -1.03 3.16
C TYR A 60 -2.04 0.12 3.93
N ASP A 61 -2.37 1.36 3.58
CA ASP A 61 -1.89 2.54 4.29
C ASP A 61 -2.39 2.63 5.73
N ALA A 62 -3.67 2.34 5.97
CA ALA A 62 -4.22 2.29 7.32
C ALA A 62 -3.50 1.24 8.17
N CYS A 63 -3.25 0.05 7.61
CA CYS A 63 -2.55 -1.02 8.29
C CYS A 63 -1.08 -0.65 8.60
N MET A 64 -0.34 -0.16 7.59
CA MET A 64 1.05 0.24 7.78
C MET A 64 1.19 1.37 8.80
N ARG A 65 0.29 2.37 8.78
CA ARG A 65 0.27 3.44 9.81
C ARG A 65 -0.08 2.92 11.19
N ALA A 66 -1.01 1.96 11.30
CA ALA A 66 -1.36 1.33 12.58
C ALA A 66 -0.18 0.56 13.18
N SER A 67 0.65 -0.05 12.34
CA SER A 67 1.92 -0.69 12.73
C SER A 67 3.05 0.31 13.03
N GLY A 68 2.80 1.63 12.89
CA GLY A 68 3.77 2.69 13.17
C GLY A 68 4.70 3.03 12.01
N TYR A 69 4.47 2.47 10.81
CA TYR A 69 5.25 2.79 9.62
C TYR A 69 4.75 4.08 8.97
N ARG A 70 5.69 4.94 8.57
CA ARG A 70 5.38 6.19 7.87
C ARG A 70 5.60 5.98 6.38
N ARG A 71 4.72 6.55 5.56
CA ARG A 71 4.99 6.65 4.12
C ARG A 71 6.24 7.49 3.91
N LYS A 72 7.07 7.06 2.97
CA LYS A 72 8.08 7.92 2.38
C LYS A 72 7.37 9.07 1.69
N PRO A 73 7.85 10.32 1.84
CA PRO A 73 7.43 11.37 0.93
C PRO A 73 7.78 10.88 -0.49
N GLU A 74 6.77 10.70 -1.35
CA GLU A 74 7.02 10.59 -2.78
C GLU A 74 7.74 11.88 -3.16
N ASP A 75 8.99 11.78 -3.62
CA ASP A 75 9.74 12.91 -4.16
C ASP A 75 8.91 13.48 -5.30
N ALA A 76 8.17 14.55 -5.01
CA ALA A 76 7.41 15.29 -5.99
C ALA A 76 8.44 16.02 -6.86
N LYS A 77 8.90 15.37 -7.92
CA LYS A 77 9.75 15.96 -8.93
C LYS A 77 9.10 15.90 -10.31
#